data_AF-A0A454CPE2-F1
#
_entry.id   AF-A0A454CPE2-F1
#
_cell.length_a   1.000
_cell.length_b   1.000
_cell.length_c   1.000
_cell.angle_alpha   90.00
_cell.angle_beta   90.00
_cell.angle_gamma   90.00
#
_symmetry.space_group_name_H-M   'P 1'
#
loop_
_entity.id
_entity.type
_entity.pdbx_description
1 polymer ?
#
loop_
_entity_poly.entity_id
_entity_poly.type
_entity_poly.pdbx_seq_one_letter_code
_entity_poly.pdbx_strand_id
1 'polypeptide(L)'
;MVVVTKADFENNRATLLNTIKWRAQQGYPHVKGVSIRTALVNEVANLDSIFTWGFMLKHCCVCVYGDDLADCFGDYVPSWEIAKHWNMDVEDWLSVYRTKIVQAQSVEELVSAQVIIAKKLLRASYSLIMYRDKRWFDDPLKCGEVFLQYHPEKQLEIERLGILLSGRPIPKRSVVGLLDGFGDWLVKQYQKTEFRIG
;
A
#
# COMPACT_ATOMS: atom_id res chain seq x y z
N MET A 1 7.31 -1.80 10.45
CA MET A 1 7.62 -1.14 11.73
C MET A 1 7.69 0.37 11.51
N VAL A 2 7.13 1.13 12.45
CA VAL A 2 7.22 2.59 12.49
C VAL A 2 8.08 2.96 13.71
N VAL A 3 9.05 3.85 13.53
CA VAL A 3 9.90 4.36 14.62
C VAL A 3 9.76 5.87 14.66
N VAL A 4 9.23 6.40 15.76
CA VAL A 4 9.04 7.85 15.92
C VAL A 4 10.05 8.39 16.92
N THR A 5 10.79 9.44 16.55
CA THR A 5 11.84 10.04 17.39
C THR A 5 11.61 11.54 17.59
N LYS A 6 12.18 12.11 18.65
CA LYS A 6 12.08 13.57 18.90
C LYS A 6 13.04 14.39 18.01
N ALA A 7 14.09 13.75 17.51
CA ALA A 7 15.10 14.33 16.62
C ALA A 7 15.47 13.33 15.53
N ASP A 8 16.04 13.83 14.45
CA ASP A 8 16.55 12.99 13.37
C ASP A 8 17.70 12.11 13.84
N PHE A 9 17.87 10.98 13.14
CA PHE A 9 19.04 10.14 13.31
C PHE A 9 20.25 10.81 12.66
N GLU A 10 21.44 10.64 13.25
CA GLU A 10 22.71 11.06 12.65
C GLU A 10 22.96 10.39 11.27
N ASN A 11 23.97 10.88 10.54
CA ASN A 11 24.29 10.56 9.14
C ASN A 11 24.43 9.05 8.79
N ASN A 12 24.39 8.13 9.76
CA ASN A 12 24.49 6.68 9.57
C ASN A 12 23.14 5.91 9.64
N ARG A 13 22.00 6.62 9.67
CA ARG A 13 20.64 6.05 9.76
C ARG A 13 20.37 4.90 8.78
N ALA A 14 20.71 5.09 7.50
CA ALA A 14 20.41 4.10 6.47
C ALA A 14 21.13 2.78 6.73
N THR A 15 22.40 2.83 7.13
CA THR A 15 23.22 1.66 7.47
C THR A 15 22.65 0.89 8.65
N LEU A 16 22.24 1.60 9.72
CA LEU A 16 21.62 0.98 10.89
C LEU A 16 20.31 0.26 10.52
N LEU A 17 19.41 0.95 9.81
CA LEU A 17 18.12 0.38 9.41
C LEU A 17 18.30 -0.84 8.48
N ASN A 18 19.26 -0.78 7.56
CA ASN A 18 19.58 -1.91 6.68
C ASN A 18 20.13 -3.10 7.47
N THR A 19 20.97 -2.84 8.47
CA THR A 19 21.49 -3.89 9.35
C THR A 19 20.37 -4.57 10.13
N ILE A 20 19.42 -3.81 10.68
CA ILE A 20 18.25 -4.37 11.39
C ILE A 20 17.41 -5.25 10.47
N LYS A 21 17.09 -4.75 9.27
CA LYS A 21 16.31 -5.52 8.27
C LYS A 21 17.02 -6.83 7.92
N TRP A 22 18.32 -6.76 7.63
CA TRP A 22 19.13 -7.93 7.29
C TRP A 22 19.15 -8.94 8.43
N ARG A 23 19.44 -8.51 9.67
CA ARG A 23 19.46 -9.39 10.84
C ARG A 23 18.13 -10.08 11.09
N ALA A 24 17.02 -9.37 10.94
CA ALA A 24 15.69 -9.95 11.10
C ALA A 24 15.43 -11.06 10.06
N GLN A 25 15.81 -10.84 8.80
CA GLN A 25 15.63 -11.84 7.75
C GLN A 25 16.55 -13.05 7.92
N GLN A 26 17.78 -12.85 8.42
CA GLN A 26 18.71 -13.97 8.68
C GLN A 26 18.32 -14.77 9.93
N GLY A 27 17.84 -14.09 10.98
CA GLY A 27 17.46 -14.75 12.23
C GLY A 27 16.13 -15.48 12.16
N TYR A 28 15.24 -15.09 11.25
CA TYR A 28 13.88 -15.62 11.17
C TYR A 28 13.52 -16.00 9.72
N PRO A 29 13.69 -17.28 9.33
CA PRO A 29 13.45 -17.73 7.94
C PRO A 29 12.03 -17.50 7.41
N HIS A 30 11.04 -17.36 8.30
CA HIS A 30 9.65 -17.06 7.94
C HIS A 30 9.41 -15.57 7.66
N VAL A 31 10.34 -14.68 8.03
CA VAL A 31 10.27 -13.24 7.77
C VAL A 31 10.76 -12.96 6.35
N LYS A 32 9.81 -12.81 5.42
CA LYS A 32 10.12 -12.54 4.01
C LYS A 32 10.63 -11.11 3.75
N GLY A 33 10.42 -10.20 4.69
CA GLY A 33 10.91 -8.82 4.58
C GLY A 33 10.49 -7.96 5.77
N VAL A 34 11.29 -6.92 6.03
CA VAL A 34 11.02 -5.92 7.07
C VAL A 34 11.04 -4.53 6.45
N SER A 35 9.92 -3.82 6.56
CA SER A 35 9.85 -2.39 6.25
C SER A 35 9.98 -1.59 7.55
N ILE A 36 10.82 -0.55 7.52
CA ILE A 36 10.96 0.40 8.63
C ILE A 36 10.69 1.77 8.06
N ARG A 37 9.65 2.43 8.58
CA ARG A 37 9.36 3.85 8.38
C ARG A 37 9.80 4.57 9.64
N THR A 38 10.30 5.79 9.49
CA THR A 38 10.50 6.65 10.64
C THR A 38 9.81 7.98 10.42
N ALA A 39 9.53 8.66 11.53
CA ALA A 39 8.94 9.99 11.56
C ALA A 39 9.48 10.74 12.78
N LEU A 40 9.31 12.05 12.77
CA LEU A 40 9.53 12.87 13.95
C LEU A 40 8.21 13.06 14.73
N VAL A 41 8.31 13.22 16.05
CA VAL A 41 7.13 13.46 16.89
C VAL A 41 6.36 14.72 16.43
N ASN A 42 7.06 15.78 16.04
CA ASN A 42 6.43 17.01 15.55
C ASN A 42 5.74 16.84 14.18
N GLU A 43 6.22 15.93 13.33
CA GLU A 43 5.57 15.57 12.07
C GLU A 43 4.29 14.78 12.33
N VAL A 44 4.35 13.81 13.25
CA VAL A 44 3.20 12.97 13.60
C VAL A 44 2.13 13.81 14.29
N ALA A 45 2.50 14.60 15.28
CA ALA A 45 1.55 15.39 16.10
C ALA A 45 0.99 16.64 15.37
N ASN A 46 1.34 16.87 14.11
CA ASN A 46 0.77 17.95 13.31
C ASN A 46 -0.68 17.62 12.90
N LEU A 47 -1.58 18.62 12.96
CA LEU A 47 -2.96 18.49 12.48
C LEU A 47 -3.03 18.10 10.99
N ASP A 48 -2.09 18.54 10.16
CA ASP A 48 -2.03 18.17 8.75
C ASP A 48 -1.75 16.67 8.54
N SER A 49 -1.28 15.99 9.59
CA SER A 49 -0.94 14.56 9.58
C SER A 49 -2.09 13.64 10.02
N ILE A 50 -3.28 14.21 10.28
CA ILE A 50 -4.47 13.47 10.75
C ILE A 50 -4.82 12.31 9.80
N PHE A 51 -4.90 12.56 8.49
CA PHE A 51 -5.26 11.55 7.49
C PHE A 51 -4.09 10.66 7.03
N THR A 52 -2.90 10.90 7.59
CA THR A 52 -1.66 10.22 7.20
C THR A 52 -1.17 9.36 8.36
N TRP A 53 -0.48 9.95 9.33
CA TRP A 53 0.03 9.32 10.54
C TRP A 53 -1.08 8.93 11.50
N GLY A 54 -2.06 9.82 11.71
CA GLY A 54 -3.15 9.56 12.65
C GLY A 54 -3.91 8.28 12.29
N PHE A 55 -4.41 8.18 11.05
CA PHE A 55 -5.06 6.97 10.55
C PHE A 55 -4.15 5.74 10.65
N MET A 56 -2.89 5.84 10.20
CA MET A 56 -1.96 4.70 10.21
C MET A 56 -1.67 4.19 11.62
N LEU A 57 -1.45 5.09 12.58
CA LEU A 57 -1.15 4.71 13.96
C LEU A 57 -2.38 4.12 14.64
N LYS A 58 -3.56 4.72 14.46
CA LYS A 58 -4.82 4.28 15.09
C LYS A 58 -5.31 2.93 14.56
N HIS A 59 -5.21 2.68 13.24
CA HIS A 59 -5.84 1.52 12.60
C HIS A 59 -4.89 0.46 12.06
N CYS A 60 -3.62 0.81 11.81
CA CYS A 60 -2.66 -0.09 11.15
C CYS A 60 -1.45 -0.42 12.04
N CYS A 61 -1.38 0.11 13.25
CA CYS A 61 -0.26 -0.09 14.17
C CYS A 61 -0.73 -0.54 15.55
N VAL A 62 0.22 -1.09 16.30
CA VAL A 62 0.11 -1.32 17.74
C VAL A 62 1.36 -0.72 18.36
N CYS A 63 1.21 0.09 19.42
CA CYS A 63 2.35 0.59 20.17
C CYS A 63 3.02 -0.56 20.93
N VAL A 64 4.30 -0.78 20.66
CA VAL A 64 5.09 -1.85 21.29
C VAL A 64 6.11 -1.30 22.30
N TYR A 65 6.35 0.01 22.31
CA TYR A 65 7.31 0.68 23.19
C TYR A 65 7.11 2.20 23.21
N GLY A 66 7.22 2.81 24.40
CA GLY A 66 7.08 4.27 24.60
C GLY A 66 5.63 4.73 24.72
N ASP A 67 5.42 6.04 24.57
CA ASP A 67 4.08 6.64 24.60
C ASP A 67 3.31 6.30 23.31
N ASP A 68 2.02 5.96 23.43
CA ASP A 68 1.18 5.68 22.27
C ASP A 68 0.71 6.99 21.60
N LEU A 69 1.37 7.35 20.50
CA LEU A 69 1.00 8.52 19.71
C LEU A 69 -0.37 8.40 19.04
N ALA A 70 -0.97 7.20 18.97
CA ALA A 70 -2.33 7.03 18.48
C ALA A 70 -3.37 7.69 19.40
N ASP A 71 -3.04 7.91 20.68
CA ASP A 71 -3.92 8.58 21.66
C ASP A 71 -4.03 10.09 21.40
N CYS A 72 -3.12 10.67 20.63
CA CYS A 72 -3.20 12.08 20.22
C CYS A 72 -4.30 12.34 19.17
N PHE A 73 -4.94 11.28 18.64
CA PHE A 73 -5.90 11.37 17.55
C PHE A 73 -7.29 10.88 17.96
N GLY A 74 -8.33 11.46 17.36
CA GLY A 74 -9.70 10.96 17.50
C GLY A 74 -9.94 9.67 16.74
N ASP A 75 -11.18 9.19 16.76
CA ASP A 75 -11.61 8.07 15.93
C ASP A 75 -11.74 8.48 14.46
N TYR A 76 -11.39 7.58 13.55
CA TYR A 76 -11.47 7.82 12.10
C TYR A 76 -12.54 6.97 11.45
N VAL A 77 -13.13 7.55 10.40
CA VAL A 77 -13.87 6.79 9.38
C VAL A 77 -13.06 6.88 8.09
N PRO A 78 -12.86 5.76 7.35
CA PRO A 78 -12.22 5.79 6.04
C PRO A 78 -12.84 6.88 5.15
N SER A 79 -12.02 7.76 4.60
CA SER A 79 -12.45 8.93 3.82
C SER A 79 -11.69 9.06 2.50
N TRP A 80 -12.06 10.04 1.67
CA TRP A 80 -11.36 10.32 0.43
C TRP A 80 -9.93 10.81 0.67
N GLU A 81 -9.69 11.59 1.72
CA GLU A 81 -8.37 12.10 2.09
C GLU A 81 -7.43 10.96 2.44
N ILE A 82 -7.92 9.94 3.16
CA ILE A 82 -7.16 8.72 3.46
C ILE A 82 -6.87 7.96 2.16
N ALA A 83 -7.87 7.74 1.31
CA ALA A 83 -7.68 7.07 0.02
C ALA A 83 -6.62 7.77 -0.86
N LYS A 84 -6.71 9.11 -0.92
CA LYS A 84 -5.83 10.01 -1.66
C LYS A 84 -4.41 9.93 -1.12
N HIS A 85 -4.21 10.07 0.19
CA HIS A 85 -2.88 9.99 0.78
C HIS A 85 -2.16 8.67 0.48
N TRP A 86 -2.89 7.55 0.52
CA TRP A 86 -2.30 6.22 0.38
C TRP A 86 -2.10 5.76 -1.07
N ASN A 87 -2.81 6.36 -2.03
CA ASN A 87 -2.84 5.87 -3.41
C ASN A 87 -2.74 6.98 -4.48
N MET A 88 -2.43 8.23 -4.15
CA MET A 88 -2.20 9.25 -5.20
C MET A 88 -1.03 8.89 -6.12
N ASP A 89 -0.06 8.12 -5.62
CA ASP A 89 1.11 7.66 -6.36
C ASP A 89 0.83 6.44 -7.27
N VAL A 90 -0.45 6.14 -7.58
CA VAL A 90 -0.84 5.00 -8.43
C VAL A 90 -0.08 4.97 -9.74
N GLU A 91 0.00 6.11 -10.42
CA GLU A 91 0.70 6.22 -11.70
C GLU A 91 2.19 5.91 -11.57
N ASP A 92 2.84 6.43 -10.53
CA ASP A 92 4.26 6.25 -10.27
C ASP A 92 4.60 4.78 -10.04
N TRP A 93 3.91 4.11 -9.10
CA TRP A 93 4.21 2.71 -8.86
C TRP A 93 3.75 1.80 -10.00
N LEU A 94 2.71 2.14 -10.76
CA LEU A 94 2.35 1.38 -11.96
C LEU A 94 3.50 1.37 -12.96
N SER A 95 4.08 2.54 -13.24
CA SER A 95 5.23 2.68 -14.14
C SER A 95 6.43 1.85 -13.66
N VAL A 96 6.73 1.92 -12.36
CA VAL A 96 7.82 1.14 -11.74
C VAL A 96 7.57 -0.37 -11.88
N TYR A 97 6.38 -0.86 -11.52
CA TYR A 97 6.11 -2.31 -11.56
C TYR A 97 5.99 -2.83 -12.99
N ARG A 98 5.45 -2.04 -13.92
CA ARG A 98 5.46 -2.36 -15.35
C ARG A 98 6.89 -2.59 -15.85
N THR A 99 7.80 -1.67 -15.51
CA THR A 99 9.22 -1.79 -15.87
C THR A 99 9.85 -3.03 -15.24
N LYS A 100 9.62 -3.28 -13.94
CA LYS A 100 10.10 -4.49 -13.26
C LYS A 100 9.61 -5.78 -13.93
N ILE A 101 8.34 -5.85 -14.32
CA ILE A 101 7.77 -7.03 -14.99
C ILE A 101 8.43 -7.27 -16.34
N VAL A 102 8.60 -6.21 -17.14
CA VAL A 102 9.26 -6.32 -18.45
C VAL A 102 10.70 -6.78 -18.30
N GLN A 103 11.43 -6.20 -17.35
CA GLN A 103 12.86 -6.43 -17.15
C GLN A 103 13.21 -7.66 -16.30
N ALA A 104 12.23 -8.30 -15.64
CA ALA A 104 12.47 -9.47 -14.79
C ALA A 104 13.28 -10.56 -15.52
N GLN A 105 14.38 -10.98 -14.92
CA GLN A 105 15.33 -11.94 -15.51
C GLN A 105 15.08 -13.37 -15.04
N SER A 106 14.35 -13.53 -13.93
CA SER A 106 13.95 -14.83 -13.38
C SER A 106 12.45 -14.94 -13.18
N VAL A 107 11.98 -16.19 -12.99
CA VAL A 107 10.57 -16.47 -12.68
C VAL A 107 10.21 -15.91 -11.31
N GLU A 108 11.14 -15.99 -10.36
CA GLU A 108 10.98 -15.51 -8.99
C GLU A 108 10.82 -13.98 -8.94
N GLU A 109 11.65 -13.25 -9.68
CA GLU A 109 11.52 -11.79 -9.82
C GLU A 109 10.19 -11.40 -10.46
N LEU A 110 9.80 -12.11 -11.52
CA LEU A 110 8.54 -11.87 -12.21
C LEU A 110 7.34 -12.10 -11.30
N VAL A 111 7.27 -13.26 -10.64
CA VAL A 111 6.19 -13.62 -9.71
C VAL A 111 6.14 -12.65 -8.53
N SER A 112 7.30 -12.27 -7.98
CA SER A 112 7.38 -11.30 -6.89
C SER A 112 6.76 -9.96 -7.31
N ALA A 113 7.15 -9.43 -8.48
CA ALA A 113 6.57 -8.20 -9.01
C ALA A 113 5.07 -8.31 -9.28
N GLN A 114 4.60 -9.44 -9.82
CA GLN A 114 3.18 -9.73 -10.09
C GLN A 114 2.34 -9.75 -8.82
N VAL A 115 2.79 -10.47 -7.79
CA VAL A 115 2.11 -10.56 -6.49
C VAL A 115 2.04 -9.18 -5.85
N ILE A 116 3.13 -8.40 -5.87
CA ILE A 116 3.14 -7.08 -5.25
C ILE A 116 2.20 -6.11 -5.97
N ILE A 117 2.24 -6.07 -7.30
CA ILE A 117 1.38 -5.15 -8.06
C ILE A 117 -0.10 -5.54 -7.94
N ALA A 118 -0.42 -6.84 -7.88
CA ALA A 118 -1.78 -7.31 -7.65
C ALA A 118 -2.34 -6.85 -6.30
N LYS A 119 -1.53 -6.97 -5.23
CA LYS A 119 -1.88 -6.46 -3.90
C LYS A 119 -2.14 -4.96 -3.90
N LYS A 120 -1.30 -4.18 -4.59
CA LYS A 120 -1.45 -2.73 -4.72
C LYS A 120 -2.73 -2.37 -5.46
N LEU A 121 -2.97 -2.97 -6.61
CA LEU A 121 -4.15 -2.70 -7.44
C LEU A 121 -5.47 -3.06 -6.74
N LEU A 122 -5.53 -4.20 -6.06
CA LEU A 122 -6.73 -4.61 -5.32
C LEU A 122 -7.06 -3.63 -4.19
N ARG A 123 -6.06 -3.25 -3.38
CA ARG A 123 -6.26 -2.28 -2.29
C ARG A 123 -6.60 -0.89 -2.81
N ALA A 124 -5.88 -0.42 -3.83
CA ALA A 124 -6.15 0.86 -4.47
C ALA A 124 -7.55 0.89 -5.12
N SER A 125 -8.06 -0.23 -5.64
CA SER A 125 -9.42 -0.31 -6.18
C SER A 125 -10.46 -0.17 -5.06
N TYR A 126 -10.31 -0.91 -3.97
CA TYR A 126 -11.18 -0.78 -2.79
C TYR A 126 -11.13 0.63 -2.17
N SER A 127 -9.94 1.24 -2.15
CA SER A 127 -9.76 2.59 -1.63
C SER A 127 -10.60 3.65 -2.36
N LEU A 128 -11.01 3.42 -3.62
CA LEU A 128 -11.95 4.30 -4.32
C LEU A 128 -13.37 4.30 -3.72
N ILE A 129 -13.75 3.25 -2.98
CA ILE A 129 -15.10 3.08 -2.45
C ILE A 129 -15.13 3.02 -0.92
N MET A 130 -13.96 3.04 -0.25
CA MET A 130 -13.86 2.93 1.20
C MET A 130 -14.69 3.98 1.94
N TYR A 131 -14.82 5.19 1.37
CA TYR A 131 -15.60 6.28 1.96
C TYR A 131 -17.11 5.98 2.03
N ARG A 132 -17.61 5.12 1.12
CA ARG A 132 -19.01 4.65 1.13
C ARG A 132 -19.17 3.42 2.02
N ASP A 133 -18.21 2.51 1.94
CA ASP A 133 -18.24 1.24 2.66
C ASP A 133 -17.94 1.40 4.16
N LYS A 134 -17.19 2.46 4.52
CA LYS A 134 -16.81 2.85 5.89
C LYS A 134 -16.06 1.76 6.68
N ARG A 135 -15.44 0.80 5.99
CA ARG A 135 -14.63 -0.28 6.58
C ARG A 135 -13.18 -0.22 6.10
N TRP A 136 -12.32 -0.89 6.84
CA TRP A 136 -10.92 -1.09 6.48
C TRP A 136 -10.63 -2.59 6.34
N PHE A 137 -9.93 -2.98 5.26
CA PHE A 137 -9.50 -4.35 5.03
C PHE A 137 -8.01 -4.36 4.70
N ASP A 138 -7.25 -5.21 5.39
CA ASP A 138 -5.87 -5.49 4.99
C ASP A 138 -5.81 -6.53 3.87
N ASP A 139 -6.73 -7.51 3.83
CA ASP A 139 -6.72 -8.58 2.82
C ASP A 139 -7.03 -8.03 1.41
N PRO A 140 -6.09 -8.14 0.44
CA PRO A 140 -6.30 -7.73 -0.94
C PRO A 140 -7.49 -8.43 -1.63
N LEU A 141 -7.73 -9.71 -1.36
CA LEU A 141 -8.85 -10.41 -2.00
C LEU A 141 -10.18 -9.87 -1.50
N LYS A 142 -10.27 -9.57 -0.20
CA LYS A 142 -11.46 -8.94 0.37
C LYS A 142 -11.69 -7.54 -0.19
N CYS A 143 -10.61 -6.76 -0.39
CA CYS A 143 -10.68 -5.49 -1.09
C CYS A 143 -11.32 -5.63 -2.48
N GLY A 144 -10.86 -6.61 -3.28
CA GLY A 144 -11.43 -6.89 -4.60
C GLY A 144 -12.91 -7.28 -4.55
N GLU A 145 -13.28 -8.18 -3.64
CA GLU A 145 -14.66 -8.64 -3.48
C GLU A 145 -15.62 -7.49 -3.18
N VAL A 146 -15.28 -6.61 -2.24
CA VAL A 146 -16.13 -5.48 -1.87
C VAL A 146 -16.14 -4.43 -2.98
N PHE A 147 -15.01 -4.19 -3.65
CA PHE A 147 -14.95 -3.29 -4.79
C PHE A 147 -15.95 -3.69 -5.90
N LEU A 148 -16.09 -4.98 -6.18
CA LEU A 148 -17.04 -5.49 -7.21
C LEU A 148 -18.51 -5.25 -6.86
N GLN A 149 -18.86 -4.98 -5.60
CA GLN A 149 -20.23 -4.60 -5.23
C GLN A 149 -20.60 -3.21 -5.78
N TYR A 150 -19.60 -2.36 -6.04
CA TYR A 150 -19.77 -1.01 -6.58
C TYR A 150 -19.35 -0.91 -8.06
N HIS A 151 -18.47 -1.79 -8.52
CA HIS A 151 -17.93 -1.85 -9.89
C HIS A 151 -18.02 -3.27 -10.47
N PRO A 152 -19.24 -3.84 -10.64
CA PRO A 152 -19.41 -5.20 -11.14
C PRO A 152 -18.84 -5.40 -12.55
N GLU A 153 -18.75 -4.33 -13.35
CA GLU A 153 -18.15 -4.35 -14.68
C GLU A 153 -16.65 -4.68 -14.69
N LYS A 154 -15.99 -4.65 -13.52
CA LYS A 154 -14.55 -4.92 -13.34
C LYS A 154 -14.24 -6.34 -12.88
N GLN A 155 -15.22 -7.25 -12.93
CA GLN A 155 -15.06 -8.63 -12.48
C GLN A 155 -13.84 -9.33 -13.09
N LEU A 156 -13.68 -9.24 -14.41
CA LEU A 156 -12.58 -9.90 -15.11
C LEU A 156 -11.20 -9.41 -14.65
N GLU A 157 -11.05 -8.11 -14.43
CA GLU A 157 -9.80 -7.53 -13.94
C GLU A 157 -9.49 -7.99 -12.51
N ILE A 158 -10.47 -8.00 -11.62
CA ILE A 158 -10.30 -8.46 -10.22
C ILE A 158 -9.95 -9.96 -10.17
N GLU A 159 -10.60 -10.79 -10.98
CA GLU A 159 -10.26 -12.22 -11.09
C GLU A 159 -8.81 -12.42 -11.57
N ARG A 160 -8.38 -11.65 -12.58
CA ARG A 160 -6.99 -11.68 -13.07
C ARG A 160 -5.99 -11.25 -12.00
N LEU A 161 -6.30 -10.24 -11.19
CA LEU A 161 -5.47 -9.85 -10.06
C LEU A 161 -5.39 -10.95 -9.00
N GLY A 162 -6.49 -11.67 -8.74
CA GLY A 162 -6.51 -12.86 -7.88
C GLY A 162 -5.58 -13.96 -8.39
N ILE A 163 -5.54 -14.19 -9.71
CA ILE A 163 -4.60 -15.15 -10.33
C ILE A 163 -3.15 -14.71 -10.12
N LEU A 164 -2.81 -13.43 -10.32
CA LEU A 164 -1.46 -12.92 -10.05
C LEU A 164 -1.06 -13.07 -8.58
N LEU A 165 -2.01 -12.85 -7.67
CA LEU A 165 -1.79 -12.98 -6.23
C LEU A 165 -1.49 -14.42 -5.80
N SER A 166 -1.97 -15.43 -6.55
CA SER A 166 -1.72 -16.84 -6.26
C SER A 166 -0.24 -17.26 -6.36
N GLY A 167 0.62 -16.41 -6.93
CA GLY A 167 2.04 -16.68 -7.10
C GLY A 167 2.36 -17.59 -8.30
N ARG A 168 1.39 -17.85 -9.18
CA ARG A 168 1.63 -18.56 -10.43
C ARG A 168 2.30 -17.63 -11.44
N PRO A 169 3.31 -18.09 -12.20
CA PRO A 169 3.96 -17.26 -13.20
C PRO A 169 3.02 -17.00 -14.37
N ILE A 170 2.64 -15.74 -14.56
CA ILE A 170 1.82 -15.29 -15.69
C ILE A 170 2.71 -14.66 -16.78
N PRO A 171 2.44 -14.88 -18.07
CA PRO A 171 3.24 -14.27 -19.15
C PRO A 171 3.29 -12.74 -19.03
N LYS A 172 4.49 -12.16 -19.18
CA LYS A 172 4.74 -10.71 -19.06
C LYS A 172 3.75 -9.87 -19.86
N ARG A 173 3.47 -10.26 -21.11
CA ARG A 173 2.53 -9.56 -22.00
C ARG A 173 1.11 -9.47 -21.42
N SER A 174 0.62 -10.55 -20.81
CA SER A 174 -0.70 -10.59 -20.19
C SER A 174 -0.78 -9.65 -18.99
N VAL A 175 0.28 -9.59 -18.20
CA VAL A 175 0.35 -8.68 -17.04
C VAL A 175 0.44 -7.24 -17.49
N VAL A 176 1.31 -6.92 -18.46
CA VAL A 176 1.43 -5.57 -19.03
C VAL A 176 0.09 -5.10 -19.60
N GLY A 177 -0.63 -5.95 -20.33
CA GLY A 177 -1.97 -5.60 -20.83
C GLY A 177 -2.99 -5.34 -19.71
N LEU A 178 -2.89 -6.03 -18.57
CA LEU A 178 -3.73 -5.74 -17.40
C LEU A 178 -3.35 -4.39 -16.76
N LEU A 179 -2.07 -4.07 -16.66
CA LEU A 179 -1.61 -2.79 -16.10
C LEU A 179 -2.02 -1.62 -17.01
N ASP A 180 -1.74 -1.72 -18.30
CA ASP A 180 -2.04 -0.66 -19.28
C ASP A 180 -3.56 -0.48 -19.49
N GLY A 181 -4.38 -1.50 -19.17
CA GLY A 181 -5.84 -1.40 -19.23
C GLY A 181 -6.47 -0.96 -17.91
N PHE A 182 -6.35 -1.81 -16.89
CA PHE A 182 -6.99 -1.61 -15.59
C PHE A 182 -6.27 -0.57 -14.73
N GLY A 183 -4.93 -0.59 -14.74
CA GLY A 183 -4.12 0.38 -14.01
C GLY A 183 -4.38 1.80 -14.50
N ASP A 184 -4.36 2.03 -15.82
CA ASP A 184 -4.66 3.34 -16.41
C ASP A 184 -6.09 3.81 -16.10
N TRP A 185 -7.06 2.89 -16.09
CA TRP A 185 -8.42 3.21 -15.66
C TRP A 185 -8.45 3.66 -14.19
N LEU A 186 -7.69 3.00 -13.33
CA LEU A 186 -7.60 3.29 -11.91
C LEU A 186 -6.95 4.66 -11.66
N VAL A 187 -5.86 4.98 -12.36
CA VAL A 187 -5.23 6.32 -12.33
C VAL A 187 -6.25 7.41 -12.62
N LYS A 188 -7.05 7.23 -13.69
CA LYS A 188 -8.10 8.19 -14.05
C LYS A 188 -9.19 8.33 -12.99
N GLN A 189 -9.49 7.28 -12.22
CA GLN A 189 -10.42 7.42 -11.10
C GLN A 189 -9.83 8.28 -9.98
N TYR A 190 -8.56 8.06 -9.65
CA TYR A 190 -7.86 8.85 -8.62
C TYR A 190 -7.74 10.33 -8.99
N GLN A 191 -7.45 10.64 -10.26
CA GLN A 191 -7.45 12.01 -10.78
C GLN A 191 -8.84 12.67 -10.68
N LYS A 192 -9.93 11.92 -10.91
CA LYS A 192 -11.29 12.46 -10.72
C LYS A 192 -11.63 12.72 -9.26
N THR A 193 -11.09 11.92 -8.35
CA THR A 193 -11.31 12.08 -6.90
C THR A 193 -10.49 13.22 -6.31
N GLU A 194 -9.46 13.72 -7.02
CA GLU A 194 -8.65 14.85 -6.58
C GLU A 194 -9.47 16.11 -6.26
N PHE A 195 -10.61 16.28 -6.95
CA PHE A 195 -11.53 17.41 -6.80
C PHE A 195 -12.69 17.17 -5.81
N ARG A 196 -12.77 16.00 -5.18
CA ARG A 196 -13.80 15.71 -4.18
C ARG A 196 -13.30 16.14 -2.82
N ILE A 197 -13.98 17.11 -2.23
CA ILE A 197 -13.83 17.50 -0.82
C ILE A 197 -15.03 16.90 -0.09
N GLY A 198 -14.81 16.20 1.01
CA GLY A 198 -15.89 15.61 1.79
C GLY A 198 -15.42 14.89 3.03
#